data_AF-X0S1D3-F1
#
_entry.id   AF-X0S1D3-F1
#
_cell.length_a   1.000
_cell.length_b   1.000
_cell.length_c   1.000
_cell.angle_alpha   90.00
_cell.angle_beta   90.00
_cell.angle_gamma   90.00
#
_symmetry.space_group_name_H-M   'P 1'
#
loop_
_entity.id
_entity.type
_entity.pdbx_description
1 polymer ?
#
loop_
_entity_poly.entity_id
_entity_poly.type
_entity_poly.pdbx_seq_one_letter_code
_entity_poly.pdbx_strand_id
1 'polypeptide(L)'
;GVIQTERKCDEIKDNYVQVLFKDKRALPFLVEDRYNILMMIDTVNDKMEFFARFLQVYPFKLYKEIKNEFEKLYSACGQAVEELVNCALLIETDFDGAYKITFEIEEKKREARAAKFNLLGKLYKMDDNPTKVYLTSKLVTYIYDIVSWVEETSDYLRGLIIKYPSK
;
A
#
# COMPACT_ATOMS: atom_id res chain seq x y z
N GLY A 1 -9.91 7.44 -13.54
CA GLY A 1 -8.61 7.84 -12.94
C GLY A 1 -8.63 7.54 -11.45
N VAL A 2 -7.48 7.54 -10.75
CA VAL A 2 -7.35 7.09 -9.33
C VAL A 2 -8.45 7.65 -8.42
N ILE A 3 -8.76 8.94 -8.51
CA ILE A 3 -9.82 9.62 -7.72
C ILE A 3 -11.22 9.04 -7.96
N GLN A 4 -11.54 8.64 -9.19
CA GLN A 4 -12.85 8.02 -9.49
C GLN A 4 -12.89 6.56 -9.04
N THR A 5 -11.74 5.89 -8.98
CA THR A 5 -11.64 4.53 -8.48
C THR A 5 -11.79 4.51 -6.97
N GLU A 6 -11.14 5.43 -6.25
CA GLU A 6 -11.25 5.54 -4.80
C GLU A 6 -12.70 5.77 -4.35
N ARG A 7 -13.44 6.70 -4.97
CA ARG A 7 -14.86 6.89 -4.68
C ARG A 7 -15.71 5.62 -4.85
N LYS A 8 -15.39 4.80 -5.85
CA LYS A 8 -16.08 3.51 -6.03
C LYS A 8 -15.69 2.51 -4.95
N CYS A 9 -14.42 2.50 -4.54
CA CYS A 9 -13.95 1.69 -3.42
C CYS A 9 -14.64 2.10 -2.10
N ASP A 10 -14.84 3.40 -1.86
CA ASP A 10 -15.61 3.92 -0.72
C ASP A 10 -17.06 3.42 -0.74
N GLU A 11 -17.74 3.53 -1.89
CA GLU A 11 -19.11 3.01 -2.03
C GLU A 11 -19.19 1.50 -1.77
N ILE A 12 -18.21 0.73 -2.25
CA ILE A 12 -18.13 -0.72 -2.01
C ILE A 12 -17.86 -1.02 -0.52
N LYS A 13 -16.94 -0.28 0.11
CA LYS A 13 -16.62 -0.38 1.54
C LYS A 13 -17.87 -0.15 2.37
N ASP A 14 -18.59 0.95 2.14
CA ASP A 14 -19.80 1.30 2.88
C ASP A 14 -20.87 0.22 2.77
N ASN A 15 -21.06 -0.32 1.56
CA ASN A 15 -21.97 -1.45 1.34
C ASN A 15 -21.53 -2.71 2.11
N TYR A 16 -20.24 -3.03 2.12
CA TYR A 16 -19.71 -4.19 2.83
C TYR A 16 -19.86 -4.05 4.35
N VAL A 17 -19.59 -2.85 4.91
CA VAL A 17 -19.82 -2.55 6.32
C VAL A 17 -21.29 -2.74 6.70
N GLN A 18 -22.22 -2.30 5.84
CA GLN A 18 -23.65 -2.54 6.07
C GLN A 18 -24.02 -4.02 6.07
N VAL A 19 -23.43 -4.82 5.19
CA VAL A 19 -23.65 -6.27 5.14
C VAL A 19 -23.13 -6.92 6.43
N LEU A 20 -21.90 -6.60 6.86
CA LEU A 20 -21.32 -7.09 8.12
C LEU A 20 -22.19 -6.75 9.35
N PHE A 21 -22.80 -5.56 9.36
CA PHE A 21 -23.70 -5.15 10.45
C PHE A 21 -25.00 -5.95 10.46
N LYS A 22 -25.61 -6.17 9.28
CA LYS A 22 -26.92 -6.83 9.12
C LYS A 22 -26.84 -8.35 9.22
N ASP A 23 -25.74 -8.97 8.77
CA ASP A 23 -25.61 -10.42 8.65
C ASP A 23 -24.34 -10.93 9.34
N LYS A 24 -24.47 -11.26 10.63
CA LYS A 24 -23.36 -11.73 11.49
C LYS A 24 -23.10 -13.25 11.39
N ARG A 25 -23.57 -13.91 10.32
CA ARG A 25 -23.53 -15.38 10.20
C ARG A 25 -22.09 -15.94 10.20
N ALA A 26 -21.97 -17.24 10.44
CA ALA A 26 -20.72 -17.97 10.69
C ALA A 26 -19.67 -17.77 9.58
N LEU A 27 -18.80 -16.79 9.79
CA LEU A 27 -17.69 -16.45 8.91
C LEU A 27 -16.41 -17.14 9.40
N PRO A 28 -15.45 -17.46 8.52
CA PRO A 28 -14.17 -18.06 8.91
C PRO A 28 -13.32 -17.15 9.80
N PHE A 29 -13.62 -15.84 9.80
CA PHE A 29 -13.04 -14.83 10.69
C PHE A 29 -14.13 -14.15 11.52
N LEU A 30 -13.76 -13.65 12.69
CA LEU A 30 -14.59 -12.74 13.47
C LEU A 30 -14.94 -11.50 12.62
N VAL A 31 -16.16 -10.99 12.80
CA VAL A 31 -16.67 -9.81 12.07
C VAL A 31 -15.73 -8.60 12.23
N GLU A 32 -15.14 -8.44 13.41
CA GLU A 32 -14.15 -7.40 13.71
C GLU A 32 -12.90 -7.53 12.84
N ASP A 33 -12.38 -8.74 12.65
CA ASP A 33 -11.16 -8.93 11.86
C ASP A 33 -11.40 -8.60 10.38
N ARG A 34 -12.57 -8.96 9.83
CA ARG A 34 -12.96 -8.57 8.46
C ARG A 34 -13.11 -7.06 8.29
N TYR A 35 -13.72 -6.42 9.27
CA TYR A 35 -13.83 -4.96 9.29
C TYR A 35 -12.44 -4.33 9.29
N ASN A 36 -11.51 -4.83 10.11
CA ASN A 36 -10.14 -4.32 10.14
C ASN A 36 -9.40 -4.54 8.82
N ILE A 37 -9.50 -5.72 8.18
CA ILE A 37 -8.92 -5.96 6.84
C ILE A 37 -9.42 -4.88 5.86
N LEU A 38 -10.74 -4.65 5.83
CA LEU A 38 -11.34 -3.67 4.93
C LEU A 38 -10.81 -2.26 5.20
N MET A 39 -10.75 -1.82 6.46
CA MET A 39 -10.24 -0.50 6.83
C MET A 39 -8.76 -0.31 6.50
N MET A 40 -7.95 -1.37 6.61
CA MET A 40 -6.53 -1.31 6.29
C MET A 40 -6.29 -1.24 4.77
N ILE A 41 -7.03 -2.03 3.98
CA ILE A 41 -7.00 -1.95 2.50
C ILE A 41 -7.47 -0.56 2.02
N ASP A 42 -8.53 -0.03 2.64
CA ASP A 42 -9.02 1.32 2.38
C ASP A 42 -7.95 2.38 2.64
N THR A 43 -7.23 2.25 3.76
CA THR A 43 -6.11 3.16 4.08
C THR A 43 -5.02 3.14 3.02
N VAL A 44 -4.69 1.97 2.45
CA VAL A 44 -3.73 1.87 1.33
C VAL A 44 -4.24 2.64 0.12
N ASN A 45 -5.52 2.49 -0.22
CA ASN A 45 -6.16 3.18 -1.33
C ASN A 45 -6.20 4.71 -1.11
N ASP A 46 -6.47 5.19 0.11
CA ASP A 46 -6.41 6.61 0.47
C ASP A 46 -5.01 7.20 0.26
N LYS A 47 -3.95 6.45 0.62
CA LYS A 47 -2.57 6.89 0.36
C LYS A 47 -2.28 7.00 -1.13
N MET A 48 -2.79 6.08 -1.94
CA MET A 48 -2.66 6.14 -3.39
C MET A 48 -3.42 7.34 -3.98
N GLU A 49 -4.62 7.64 -3.49
CA GLU A 49 -5.42 8.79 -3.93
C GLU A 49 -4.73 10.11 -3.57
N PHE A 50 -4.25 10.23 -2.32
CA PHE A 50 -3.47 11.36 -1.87
C PHE A 50 -2.22 11.58 -2.72
N PHE A 51 -1.46 10.51 -3.01
CA PHE A 51 -0.29 10.60 -3.89
C PHE A 51 -0.66 11.07 -5.30
N ALA A 52 -1.75 10.56 -5.88
CA ALA A 52 -2.22 10.97 -7.19
C ALA A 52 -2.63 12.45 -7.22
N ARG A 53 -3.33 12.93 -6.19
CA ARG A 53 -3.69 14.36 -6.03
C ARG A 53 -2.45 15.23 -5.87
N PHE A 54 -1.48 14.77 -5.08
CA PHE A 54 -0.22 15.48 -4.91
C PHE A 54 0.55 15.60 -6.23
N LEU A 55 0.61 14.54 -7.04
CA LEU A 55 1.22 14.57 -8.38
C LEU A 55 0.52 15.56 -9.32
N GLN A 56 -0.80 15.69 -9.25
CA GLN A 56 -1.56 16.63 -10.10
C GLN A 56 -1.21 18.08 -9.83
N VAL A 57 -0.93 18.44 -8.57
CA VAL A 57 -0.58 19.80 -8.16
C VAL A 57 0.93 20.04 -8.08
N TYR A 58 1.74 19.02 -8.35
CA TYR A 58 3.20 19.12 -8.31
C TYR A 58 3.71 20.05 -9.41
N PRO A 59 4.37 21.18 -9.08
CA PRO A 59 4.61 22.25 -10.05
C PRO A 59 5.91 22.08 -10.86
N PHE A 60 6.68 21.01 -10.61
CA PHE A 60 8.01 20.84 -11.18
C PHE A 60 8.10 19.64 -12.12
N LYS A 61 9.13 19.62 -12.97
CA LYS A 61 9.56 18.40 -13.66
C LYS A 61 10.42 17.56 -12.71
N LEU A 62 10.27 16.24 -12.78
CA LEU A 62 11.15 15.31 -12.06
C LEU A 62 12.60 15.44 -12.57
N TYR A 63 13.54 15.27 -11.64
CA TYR A 63 14.96 15.21 -11.96
C TYR A 63 15.27 13.99 -12.82
N LYS A 64 16.11 14.14 -13.84
CA LYS A 64 16.53 13.01 -14.69
C LYS A 64 17.48 12.09 -13.94
N GLU A 65 18.26 12.66 -13.03
CA GLU A 65 19.32 12.04 -12.24
C GLU A 65 18.79 11.00 -11.23
N ILE A 66 17.51 11.10 -10.86
CA ILE A 66 16.83 10.17 -9.95
C ILE A 66 15.86 9.24 -10.67
N LYS A 67 15.73 9.33 -12.01
CA LYS A 67 14.69 8.61 -12.76
C LYS A 67 14.74 7.11 -12.50
N ASN A 68 15.93 6.52 -12.53
CA ASN A 68 16.12 5.08 -12.34
C ASN A 68 15.76 4.64 -10.90
N GLU A 69 16.15 5.41 -9.89
CA GLU A 69 15.78 5.10 -8.50
C GLU A 69 14.29 5.30 -8.24
N PHE A 70 13.70 6.33 -8.86
CA PHE A 70 12.26 6.58 -8.79
C PHE A 70 11.50 5.44 -9.47
N GLU A 71 12.01 4.92 -10.59
CA GLU A 71 11.49 3.74 -11.28
C GLU A 71 11.48 2.49 -10.41
N LYS A 72 12.59 2.22 -9.73
CA LYS A 72 12.69 1.12 -8.77
C LYS A 72 11.68 1.28 -7.64
N LEU A 73 11.54 2.49 -7.09
CA LEU A 73 10.63 2.76 -5.98
C LEU A 73 9.16 2.58 -6.38
N TYR A 74 8.72 3.13 -7.51
CA TYR A 74 7.32 2.94 -7.93
C TYR A 74 7.06 1.48 -8.35
N SER A 75 8.04 0.79 -8.95
CA SER A 75 7.88 -0.61 -9.34
C SER A 75 7.72 -1.50 -8.11
N ALA A 76 8.56 -1.32 -7.09
CA ALA A 76 8.42 -2.03 -5.82
C ALA A 76 7.08 -1.73 -5.15
N CYS A 77 6.60 -0.50 -5.24
CA CYS A 77 5.28 -0.12 -4.72
C CYS A 77 4.14 -0.82 -5.46
N GLY A 78 4.17 -0.84 -6.80
CA GLY A 78 3.15 -1.53 -7.60
C GLY A 78 3.10 -3.02 -7.29
N GLN A 79 4.27 -3.67 -7.23
CA GLN A 79 4.39 -5.08 -6.87
C GLN A 79 3.88 -5.36 -5.46
N ALA A 80 4.24 -4.53 -4.48
CA ALA A 80 3.76 -4.72 -3.11
C ALA A 80 2.22 -4.64 -3.02
N VAL A 81 1.59 -3.69 -3.71
CA VAL A 81 0.12 -3.57 -3.76
C VAL A 81 -0.50 -4.77 -4.46
N GLU A 82 0.08 -5.25 -5.56
CA GLU A 82 -0.37 -6.46 -6.25
C GLU A 82 -0.32 -7.70 -5.34
N GLU A 83 0.78 -7.88 -4.63
CA GLU A 83 0.91 -8.99 -3.67
C GLU A 83 -0.05 -8.88 -2.50
N LEU A 84 -0.36 -7.67 -2.02
CA LEU A 84 -1.39 -7.49 -1.00
C LEU A 84 -2.76 -7.96 -1.48
N VAL A 85 -3.13 -7.64 -2.72
CA VAL A 85 -4.37 -8.11 -3.33
C VAL A 85 -4.39 -9.62 -3.42
N ASN A 86 -3.29 -10.24 -3.87
CA ASN A 86 -3.16 -11.69 -3.94
C ASN A 86 -3.31 -12.33 -2.55
N CYS A 87 -2.63 -11.78 -1.53
CA CYS A 87 -2.71 -12.24 -0.15
C CYS A 87 -4.15 -12.15 0.40
N ALA A 88 -4.82 -11.01 0.19
CA ALA A 88 -6.19 -10.80 0.64
C ALA A 88 -7.21 -11.73 -0.05
N LEU A 89 -6.95 -12.14 -1.29
CA LEU A 89 -7.78 -13.13 -1.98
C LEU A 89 -7.55 -14.56 -1.46
N LEU A 90 -6.30 -14.92 -1.13
CA LEU A 90 -5.96 -16.26 -0.65
C LEU A 90 -6.33 -16.48 0.82
N ILE A 91 -6.41 -15.43 1.64
CA ILE A 91 -6.57 -15.58 3.09
C ILE A 91 -7.84 -16.34 3.50
N GLU A 92 -8.84 -16.49 2.63
CA GLU A 92 -10.04 -17.28 2.92
C GLU A 92 -9.97 -18.73 2.42
N THR A 93 -9.04 -19.04 1.51
CA THR A 93 -9.00 -20.33 0.78
C THR A 93 -7.71 -21.11 0.94
N ASP A 94 -6.58 -20.44 1.17
CA ASP A 94 -5.25 -21.02 1.25
C ASP A 94 -4.36 -20.21 2.21
N PHE A 95 -4.32 -20.65 3.48
CA PHE A 95 -3.53 -19.99 4.52
C PHE A 95 -2.02 -20.12 4.26
N ASP A 96 -1.56 -21.26 3.75
CA ASP A 96 -0.14 -21.49 3.47
C ASP A 96 0.34 -20.63 2.30
N GLY A 97 -0.48 -20.52 1.25
CA GLY A 97 -0.25 -19.62 0.12
C GLY A 97 -0.24 -18.16 0.58
N ALA A 98 -1.27 -17.73 1.30
CA ALA A 98 -1.35 -16.37 1.84
C ALA A 98 -0.14 -16.05 2.74
N TYR A 99 0.29 -16.99 3.59
CA TYR A 99 1.44 -16.84 4.48
C TYR A 99 2.74 -16.60 3.71
N LYS A 100 2.98 -17.34 2.61
CA LYS A 100 4.17 -17.14 1.77
C LYS A 100 4.21 -15.75 1.15
N ILE A 101 3.07 -15.26 0.64
CA ILE A 101 2.98 -13.92 0.03
C ILE A 101 3.34 -12.82 1.03
N THR A 102 3.06 -12.99 2.33
CA THR A 102 3.45 -11.99 3.32
C THR A 102 4.96 -11.74 3.37
N PHE A 103 5.78 -12.76 3.09
CA PHE A 103 7.24 -12.60 3.01
C PHE A 103 7.68 -11.91 1.72
N GLU A 104 6.97 -12.16 0.61
CA GLU A 104 7.21 -11.46 -0.65
C GLU A 104 6.96 -9.96 -0.50
N ILE A 105 5.87 -9.57 0.20
CA ILE A 105 5.58 -8.17 0.54
C ILE A 105 6.69 -7.57 1.39
N GLU A 106 7.22 -8.29 2.38
CA GLU A 106 8.31 -7.82 3.23
C GLU A 106 9.60 -7.58 2.43
N GLU A 107 9.93 -8.46 1.48
CA GLU A 107 11.05 -8.25 0.56
C GLU A 107 10.84 -7.00 -0.31
N LYS A 108 9.63 -6.77 -0.83
CA LYS A 108 9.31 -5.55 -1.58
C LYS A 108 9.44 -4.29 -0.72
N LYS A 109 9.08 -4.34 0.56
CA LYS A 109 9.32 -3.23 1.50
C LYS A 109 10.82 -2.95 1.67
N ARG A 110 11.67 -3.99 1.75
CA ARG A 110 13.12 -3.84 1.86
C ARG A 110 13.71 -3.21 0.58
N GLU A 111 13.29 -3.67 -0.59
CA GLU A 111 13.65 -3.09 -1.89
C GLU A 111 13.26 -1.61 -1.98
N ALA A 112 12.00 -1.29 -1.63
CA ALA A 112 11.48 0.08 -1.63
C ALA A 112 12.22 0.98 -0.64
N ARG A 113 12.57 0.47 0.54
CA ARG A 113 13.33 1.22 1.56
C ARG A 113 14.72 1.57 1.05
N ALA A 114 15.42 0.62 0.45
CA ALA A 114 16.74 0.86 -0.14
C ALA A 114 16.64 1.90 -1.27
N ALA A 115 15.66 1.78 -2.16
CA ALA A 115 15.41 2.73 -3.24
C ALA A 115 15.13 4.15 -2.70
N LYS A 116 14.26 4.28 -1.69
CA LYS A 116 13.95 5.55 -1.02
C LYS A 116 15.21 6.24 -0.51
N PHE A 117 16.03 5.57 0.28
CA PHE A 117 17.20 6.23 0.89
C PHE A 117 18.29 6.55 -0.13
N ASN A 118 18.50 5.70 -1.13
CA ASN A 118 19.39 6.01 -2.25
C ASN A 118 18.94 7.27 -3.01
N LEU A 119 17.64 7.38 -3.26
CA LEU A 119 17.04 8.51 -3.95
C LEU A 119 17.15 9.80 -3.12
N LEU A 120 16.76 9.76 -1.85
CA LEU A 120 16.88 10.91 -0.94
C LEU A 120 18.33 11.36 -0.78
N GLY A 121 19.28 10.42 -0.69
CA GLY A 121 20.71 10.71 -0.61
C GLY A 121 21.27 11.43 -1.85
N LYS A 122 20.73 11.15 -3.04
CA LYS A 122 21.04 11.90 -4.27
C LYS A 122 20.35 13.26 -4.28
N LEU A 123 19.05 13.28 -3.99
CA LEU A 123 18.21 14.46 -4.05
C LEU A 123 18.68 15.58 -3.12
N TYR A 124 19.06 15.25 -1.89
CA TYR A 124 19.53 16.26 -0.92
C TYR A 124 20.94 16.81 -1.17
N LYS A 125 21.66 16.25 -2.14
CA LYS A 125 22.95 16.77 -2.60
C LYS A 125 22.82 17.66 -3.83
N MET A 126 21.61 17.83 -4.36
CA MET A 126 21.37 18.66 -5.53
C MET A 126 21.43 20.13 -5.15
N ASP A 127 22.25 20.89 -5.88
CA ASP A 127 22.28 22.34 -5.83
C ASP A 127 21.23 22.89 -6.82
N ASP A 128 19.97 22.96 -6.37
CA ASP A 128 18.82 23.44 -7.15
C ASP A 128 17.82 24.12 -6.19
N ASN A 129 16.70 24.60 -6.72
CA ASN A 129 15.63 25.23 -5.96
C ASN A 129 15.23 24.36 -4.73
N PRO A 130 15.38 24.90 -3.50
CA PRO A 130 15.08 24.15 -2.27
C PRO A 130 13.64 23.64 -2.20
N THR A 131 12.68 24.37 -2.77
CA THR A 131 11.28 23.96 -2.84
C THR A 131 11.11 22.74 -3.74
N LYS A 132 11.81 22.69 -4.87
CA LYS A 132 11.77 21.54 -5.78
C LYS A 132 12.40 20.31 -5.14
N VAL A 133 13.55 20.47 -4.48
CA VAL A 133 14.21 19.41 -3.71
C VAL A 133 13.26 18.87 -2.63
N TYR A 134 12.63 19.76 -1.85
CA TYR A 134 11.70 19.40 -0.78
C TYR A 134 10.43 18.72 -1.29
N LEU A 135 9.75 19.26 -2.31
CA LEU A 135 8.54 18.64 -2.84
C LEU A 135 8.84 17.30 -3.53
N THR A 136 9.99 17.16 -4.18
CA THR A 136 10.44 15.86 -4.71
C THR A 136 10.67 14.86 -3.59
N SER A 137 11.25 15.28 -2.45
CA SER A 137 11.48 14.36 -1.33
C SER A 137 10.17 13.89 -0.69
N LYS A 138 9.14 14.75 -0.72
CA LYS A 138 7.77 14.38 -0.37
C LYS A 138 7.17 13.34 -1.31
N LEU A 139 7.33 13.46 -2.62
CA LEU A 139 6.90 12.42 -3.57
C LEU A 139 7.49 11.06 -3.22
N VAL A 140 8.79 11.02 -2.99
CA VAL A 140 9.54 9.80 -2.66
C VAL A 140 9.04 9.20 -1.34
N THR A 141 8.75 10.07 -0.37
CA THR A 141 8.23 9.64 0.94
C THR A 141 6.83 9.07 0.79
N TYR A 142 5.92 9.73 0.07
CA TYR A 142 4.54 9.28 -0.09
C TYR A 142 4.42 7.96 -0.85
N ILE A 143 5.26 7.71 -1.87
CA ILE A 143 5.29 6.38 -2.52
C ILE A 143 5.70 5.30 -1.52
N TYR A 144 6.74 5.56 -0.72
CA TYR A 144 7.18 4.59 0.28
C TYR A 144 6.16 4.39 1.41
N ASP A 145 5.39 5.42 1.76
CA ASP A 145 4.34 5.32 2.77
C ASP A 145 3.25 4.34 2.32
N ILE A 146 2.90 4.29 1.04
CA ILE A 146 1.99 3.26 0.48
C ILE A 146 2.56 1.86 0.74
N VAL A 147 3.85 1.63 0.42
CA VAL A 147 4.51 0.34 0.66
C VAL A 147 4.54 -0.03 2.14
N SER A 148 4.68 0.96 3.02
CA SER A 148 4.68 0.76 4.46
C SER A 148 3.30 0.30 4.95
N TRP A 149 2.22 0.94 4.48
CA TRP A 149 0.84 0.54 4.80
C TRP A 149 0.47 -0.82 4.22
N VAL A 150 1.00 -1.15 3.04
CA VAL A 150 0.84 -2.49 2.44
C VAL A 150 1.43 -3.56 3.35
N GLU A 151 2.64 -3.35 3.88
CA GLU A 151 3.25 -4.32 4.79
C GLU A 151 2.56 -4.37 6.15
N GLU A 152 2.13 -3.24 6.71
CA GLU A 152 1.34 -3.25 7.94
C GLU A 152 0.04 -4.07 7.77
N THR A 153 -0.61 -3.93 6.62
CA THR A 153 -1.79 -4.75 6.26
C THR A 153 -1.42 -6.22 6.12
N SER A 154 -0.32 -6.53 5.44
CA SER A 154 0.21 -7.89 5.31
C SER A 154 0.53 -8.54 6.67
N ASP A 155 1.12 -7.80 7.60
CA ASP A 155 1.42 -8.29 8.94
C ASP A 155 0.15 -8.56 9.75
N TYR A 156 -0.89 -7.73 9.57
CA TYR A 156 -2.20 -8.01 10.14
C TYR A 156 -2.80 -9.31 9.57
N LEU A 157 -2.76 -9.49 8.24
CA LEU A 157 -3.19 -10.72 7.56
C LEU A 157 -2.40 -11.94 8.06
N ARG A 158 -1.07 -11.82 8.21
CA ARG A 158 -0.20 -12.83 8.82
C ARG A 158 -0.65 -13.20 10.23
N GLY A 159 -0.99 -12.20 11.03
CA GLY A 159 -1.53 -12.39 12.37
C GLY A 159 -2.86 -13.17 12.38
N LEU A 160 -3.74 -12.93 11.41
CA LEU A 160 -4.98 -13.69 11.25
C LEU A 160 -4.69 -15.15 10.87
N ILE A 161 -3.75 -15.39 9.97
CA ILE A 161 -3.33 -16.76 9.60
C ILE A 161 -2.84 -17.55 10.84
N ILE A 162 -2.13 -16.89 11.76
CA ILE A 162 -1.69 -17.52 13.02
C ILE A 162 -2.86 -17.70 14.00
N LYS A 163 -3.77 -16.72 14.06
CA LYS A 163 -4.91 -16.70 15.00
C LYS A 163 -5.94 -17.79 14.69
N TYR A 164 -6.19 -18.06 13.41
CA TYR A 164 -7.19 -19.01 12.98
C TYR A 164 -6.52 -20.33 12.57
N PRO A 165 -6.93 -21.49 13.11
CA PRO A 165 -6.37 -22.76 12.68
C PRO A 165 -6.77 -23.04 11.23
N SER A 166 -5.81 -23.40 10.38
CA SER A 166 -6.11 -24.04 9.10
C SER A 166 -6.83 -25.35 9.40
N LYS A 167 -7.97 -25.59 8.73
CA LYS A 167 -8.69 -26.87 8.83
C LYS A 167 -7.99 -27.94 8.01
#